data_AF-A8PR29-F1
#
_entry.id   AF-A8PR29-F1
#
_cell.length_a   1.000
_cell.length_b   1.000
_cell.length_c   1.000
_cell.angle_alpha   90.00
_cell.angle_beta   90.00
_cell.angle_gamma   90.00
#
_symmetry.space_group_name_H-M   'P 1'
#
loop_
_entity.id
_entity.type
_entity.pdbx_description
1 polymer ?
#
loop_
_entity_poly.entity_id
_entity_poly.type
_entity_poly.pdbx_seq_one_letter_code
_entity_poly.pdbx_strand_id
1 'polypeptide(L)'
;MSSSSTAEHRQDPNVSELIEDDVPPELIEAESRELEAQDSDTPVRHLRIDWPSSSIKGCFVIGPSVPHVHPPLYDMPNSADVENNASSAVFQSKSSPINATVIVLHGHGQRTPHTGSAESQPEQSDPMQLLKAVRKNTVFVQARTQHNSACIHVPTYAGRKPLHIKVQAHSGNATVILPHSFNGLISWNVENGSFNMSPGAASHAQRVDNNPSKRHGTMRMIVDPDLPAWMTGNGRRGDVCQISTHTGRVYVCMSGEKRSSGKKGCVIC
;
A
#
# COMPACT_ATOMS: atom_id res chain seq x y z
N MET A 1 29.87 50.97 -49.31
CA MET A 1 28.70 50.54 -50.10
C MET A 1 29.12 49.31 -50.87
N SER A 2 28.58 48.11 -50.75
CA SER A 2 27.49 47.57 -49.93
C SER A 2 27.62 46.05 -49.95
N SER A 3 27.56 45.44 -48.76
CA SER A 3 26.93 44.14 -48.43
C SER A 3 26.80 43.05 -49.51
N SER A 4 27.56 41.97 -49.37
CA SER A 4 27.20 40.63 -49.84
C SER A 4 26.47 39.88 -48.72
N SER A 5 25.14 39.92 -48.75
CA SER A 5 24.24 39.18 -47.86
C SER A 5 23.53 38.10 -48.68
N THR A 6 23.99 36.85 -48.61
CA THR A 6 23.19 35.70 -49.03
C THR A 6 22.34 35.25 -47.85
N ALA A 7 21.10 35.76 -47.83
CA ALA A 7 20.03 35.24 -47.00
C ALA A 7 19.38 34.06 -47.75
N GLU A 8 19.74 32.84 -47.38
CA GLU A 8 18.93 31.66 -47.70
C GLU A 8 17.92 31.46 -46.57
N HIS A 9 16.69 31.87 -46.84
CA HIS A 9 15.55 31.65 -45.98
C HIS A 9 15.01 30.25 -46.25
N ARG A 10 15.02 29.42 -45.18
CA ARG A 10 14.06 28.36 -44.85
C ARG A 10 13.00 28.04 -45.91
N GLN A 11 12.97 26.77 -46.33
CA GLN A 11 11.85 25.87 -46.00
C GLN A 11 12.17 24.42 -46.36
N ASP A 12 11.42 23.54 -45.69
CA ASP A 12 11.26 22.08 -45.83
C ASP A 12 12.13 21.14 -44.98
N PRO A 13 11.61 19.97 -44.55
CA PRO A 13 10.23 19.45 -44.62
C PRO A 13 9.68 18.97 -43.26
N ASN A 14 8.37 18.69 -43.25
CA ASN A 14 7.65 17.84 -42.30
C ASN A 14 8.52 16.82 -41.53
N VAL A 15 8.61 16.99 -40.21
CA VAL A 15 8.93 15.91 -39.26
C VAL A 15 7.69 15.72 -38.40
N SER A 16 6.68 15.10 -38.99
CA SER A 16 5.47 14.67 -38.30
C SER A 16 5.03 13.36 -38.93
N GLU A 17 5.90 12.36 -38.82
CA GLU A 17 5.57 10.97 -39.09
C GLU A 17 6.64 10.09 -38.45
N LEU A 18 6.17 9.06 -37.73
CA LEU A 18 6.91 7.86 -37.32
C LEU A 18 7.85 7.97 -36.11
N ILE A 19 7.26 7.91 -34.90
CA ILE A 19 7.71 6.96 -33.86
C ILE A 19 6.45 6.51 -33.09
N GLU A 20 5.65 5.63 -33.71
CA GLU A 20 4.89 4.67 -32.92
C GLU A 20 5.91 3.61 -32.49
N ASP A 21 6.38 3.70 -31.23
CA ASP A 21 7.15 2.65 -30.57
C ASP A 21 6.22 1.46 -30.34
N ASP A 22 5.97 0.71 -31.42
CA ASP A 22 5.14 -0.48 -31.42
C ASP A 22 5.98 -1.61 -30.80
N VAL A 23 5.86 -1.77 -29.49
CA VAL A 23 6.54 -2.82 -28.73
C VAL A 23 6.08 -4.16 -29.29
N PRO A 24 6.99 -5.02 -29.78
CA PRO A 24 6.64 -6.32 -30.33
C PRO A 24 5.75 -7.11 -29.37
N PRO A 25 4.64 -7.72 -29.83
CA PRO A 25 3.71 -8.45 -28.97
C PRO A 25 4.39 -9.57 -28.17
N GLU A 26 5.49 -10.13 -28.68
CA GLU A 26 6.31 -11.13 -28.00
C GLU A 26 7.00 -10.62 -26.72
N LEU A 27 7.34 -9.32 -26.65
CA LEU A 27 7.91 -8.70 -25.44
C LEU A 27 6.83 -8.39 -24.40
N ILE A 28 5.63 -8.01 -24.84
CA ILE A 28 4.46 -7.83 -23.98
C ILE A 28 4.03 -9.18 -23.39
N GLU A 29 4.06 -10.23 -24.21
CA GLU A 29 3.81 -11.62 -23.79
C GLU A 29 4.90 -12.16 -22.86
N ALA A 30 6.17 -11.81 -23.07
CA ALA A 30 7.26 -12.19 -22.17
C ALA A 30 7.14 -11.48 -20.82
N GLU A 31 6.83 -10.18 -20.81
CA GLU A 31 6.63 -9.39 -19.58
C GLU A 31 5.39 -9.87 -18.80
N SER A 32 4.30 -10.22 -19.49
CA SER A 32 3.09 -10.81 -18.90
C SER A 32 3.28 -12.26 -18.42
N ARG A 33 4.06 -13.08 -19.14
CA ARG A 33 4.41 -14.44 -18.69
C ARG A 33 5.37 -14.41 -17.48
N GLU A 34 6.23 -13.40 -17.39
CA GLU A 34 7.07 -13.14 -16.22
C GLU A 34 6.26 -12.56 -15.04
N LEU A 35 5.15 -11.86 -15.31
CA LEU A 35 4.14 -11.45 -14.32
C LEU A 35 3.39 -12.66 -13.73
N GLU A 36 2.98 -13.63 -14.55
CA GLU A 36 2.30 -14.86 -14.12
C GLU A 36 3.21 -15.79 -13.30
N ALA A 37 4.50 -15.88 -13.65
CA ALA A 37 5.46 -16.71 -12.93
C ALA A 37 5.77 -16.21 -11.49
N GLN A 38 5.46 -14.96 -11.17
CA GLN A 38 5.61 -14.42 -9.81
C GLN A 38 4.43 -14.77 -8.88
N ASP A 39 3.34 -15.34 -9.41
CA ASP A 39 2.15 -15.72 -8.65
C ASP A 39 2.19 -17.20 -8.21
N SER A 40 3.33 -17.89 -8.33
CA SER A 40 3.46 -19.27 -7.87
C SER A 40 3.37 -19.38 -6.33
N ASP A 41 2.61 -20.39 -5.90
CA ASP A 41 2.10 -20.74 -4.56
C ASP A 41 3.18 -20.96 -3.49
N THR A 42 3.97 -19.93 -3.21
CA THR A 42 4.82 -19.92 -2.01
C THR A 42 3.93 -19.69 -0.80
N PRO A 43 4.06 -20.48 0.28
CA PRO A 43 3.20 -20.36 1.45
C PRO A 43 3.27 -18.94 2.00
N VAL A 44 2.17 -18.21 1.88
CA VAL A 44 2.13 -16.82 2.29
C VAL A 44 1.80 -16.75 3.78
N ARG A 45 2.64 -16.10 4.57
CA ARG A 45 2.36 -15.97 6.00
C ARG A 45 1.20 -15.01 6.25
N HIS A 46 0.09 -15.57 6.69
CA HIS A 46 -1.00 -14.87 7.34
C HIS A 46 -0.85 -14.97 8.87
N LEU A 47 -1.10 -13.87 9.57
CA LEU A 47 -0.97 -13.75 11.02
C LEU A 47 -2.24 -13.11 11.58
N ARG A 48 -2.78 -13.68 12.66
CA ARG A 48 -3.84 -13.06 13.45
C ARG A 48 -3.53 -13.17 14.93
N ILE A 49 -3.36 -12.04 15.61
CA ILE A 49 -3.19 -11.96 17.07
C ILE A 49 -4.44 -11.32 17.67
N ASP A 50 -5.17 -12.10 18.45
CA ASP A 50 -6.38 -11.65 19.14
C ASP A 50 -6.19 -11.76 20.64
N TRP A 51 -5.75 -10.66 21.26
CA TRP A 51 -5.47 -10.56 22.69
C TRP A 51 -6.36 -9.49 23.32
N PRO A 52 -7.58 -9.84 23.77
CA PRO A 52 -8.54 -8.88 24.28
C PRO A 52 -8.01 -8.02 25.43
N SER A 53 -7.19 -8.60 26.30
CA SER A 53 -6.71 -7.96 27.53
C SER A 53 -5.20 -7.78 27.61
N SER A 54 -4.45 -8.09 26.54
CA SER A 54 -3.00 -7.96 26.52
C SER A 54 -2.53 -6.99 25.44
N SER A 55 -1.45 -6.27 25.73
CA SER A 55 -0.87 -5.35 24.75
C SER A 55 -0.24 -6.15 23.62
N ILE A 56 -0.43 -5.72 22.38
CA ILE A 56 0.24 -6.30 21.22
C ILE A 56 1.35 -5.34 20.85
N LYS A 57 2.60 -5.75 21.05
CA LYS A 57 3.78 -4.94 20.76
C LYS A 57 4.84 -5.77 20.08
N GLY A 58 5.49 -5.22 19.06
CA GLY A 58 6.66 -5.84 18.44
C GLY A 58 6.71 -5.71 16.93
N CYS A 59 7.62 -6.47 16.35
CA CYS A 59 7.82 -6.56 14.92
C CYS A 59 7.30 -7.90 14.40
N PHE A 60 6.44 -7.84 13.39
CA PHE A 60 5.79 -8.99 12.79
C PHE A 60 6.16 -9.04 11.31
N VAL A 61 6.36 -10.24 10.80
CA VAL A 61 6.82 -10.44 9.42
C VAL A 61 5.78 -11.27 8.69
N ILE A 62 5.32 -10.80 7.53
CA ILE A 62 4.35 -11.49 6.65
C ILE A 62 4.88 -11.55 5.22
N GLY A 63 4.22 -12.35 4.38
CA GLY A 63 4.51 -12.45 2.95
C GLY A 63 5.10 -13.81 2.51
N PRO A 64 5.24 -14.04 1.20
CA PRO A 64 5.61 -15.33 0.60
C PRO A 64 7.05 -15.79 0.91
N SER A 65 7.96 -14.86 1.20
CA SER A 65 9.35 -15.19 1.56
C SER A 65 9.56 -15.54 3.03
N VAL A 66 8.49 -15.54 3.84
CA VAL A 66 8.63 -15.89 5.25
C VAL A 66 8.77 -17.40 5.37
N PRO A 67 9.87 -17.93 5.95
CA PRO A 67 9.98 -19.37 6.19
C PRO A 67 8.79 -19.85 7.00
N HIS A 68 8.17 -20.95 6.56
CA HIS A 68 6.94 -21.50 7.14
C HIS A 68 7.21 -22.01 8.56
N VAL A 69 7.19 -21.12 9.54
CA VAL A 69 7.17 -21.47 10.95
C VAL A 69 5.71 -21.69 11.29
N HIS A 70 5.35 -22.92 11.65
CA HIS A 70 4.04 -23.24 12.21
C HIS A 70 3.71 -22.16 13.24
N PRO A 71 2.76 -21.24 12.95
CA PRO A 71 2.45 -20.20 13.90
C PRO A 71 1.96 -20.89 15.18
N PRO A 72 2.32 -20.40 16.38
CA PRO A 72 1.69 -20.85 17.60
C PRO A 72 0.16 -20.88 17.41
N LEU A 73 -0.54 -21.82 18.05
CA LEU A 73 -2.00 -22.01 17.87
C LEU A 73 -2.84 -20.71 17.99
N TYR A 74 -2.30 -19.69 18.67
CA TYR A 74 -2.89 -18.37 18.91
C TYR A 74 -2.69 -17.34 17.79
N ASP A 75 -1.92 -17.68 16.76
CA ASP A 75 -1.54 -16.82 15.62
C ASP A 75 -2.26 -17.24 14.31
N MET A 76 -3.17 -18.22 14.38
CA MET A 76 -3.84 -18.81 13.23
C MET A 76 -4.81 -17.80 12.58
N PRO A 77 -4.68 -17.52 11.27
CA PRO A 77 -5.57 -16.62 10.55
C PRO A 77 -6.97 -17.23 10.41
N ASN A 78 -7.99 -16.37 10.30
CA ASN A 78 -9.33 -16.83 9.94
C ASN A 78 -9.39 -17.22 8.46
N SER A 79 -10.28 -18.13 8.08
CA SER A 79 -10.48 -18.51 6.67
C SER A 79 -10.75 -17.30 5.78
N ALA A 80 -11.54 -16.33 6.25
CA ALA A 80 -11.79 -15.10 5.52
C ALA A 80 -10.53 -14.26 5.28
N ASP A 81 -9.57 -14.24 6.21
CA ASP A 81 -8.33 -13.47 6.05
C ASP A 81 -7.40 -14.13 5.01
N VAL A 82 -7.43 -15.47 4.94
CA VAL A 82 -6.68 -16.26 3.95
C VAL A 82 -7.34 -16.20 2.57
N GLU A 83 -8.66 -16.36 2.49
CA GLU A 83 -9.39 -16.42 1.22
C GLU A 83 -9.47 -15.07 0.50
N ASN A 84 -9.44 -13.96 1.26
CA ASN A 84 -9.66 -12.62 0.70
C ASN A 84 -8.38 -11.81 0.51
N ASN A 85 -7.20 -12.30 0.90
CA ASN A 85 -5.97 -11.51 0.82
C ASN A 85 -4.83 -12.38 0.32
N ALA A 86 -3.84 -11.77 -0.31
CA ALA A 86 -2.60 -12.46 -0.67
C ALA A 86 -1.75 -12.75 0.58
N SER A 87 -1.75 -11.82 1.55
CA SER A 87 -1.13 -12.01 2.87
C SER A 87 -1.86 -11.12 3.89
N SER A 88 -1.82 -11.47 5.18
CA SER A 88 -2.48 -10.63 6.19
C SER A 88 -1.75 -10.59 7.54
N ALA A 89 -1.74 -9.44 8.19
CA ALA A 89 -1.40 -9.27 9.61
C ALA A 89 -2.55 -8.58 10.33
N VAL A 90 -3.25 -9.30 11.20
CA VAL A 90 -4.45 -8.79 11.90
C VAL A 90 -4.20 -8.78 13.40
N PHE A 91 -4.27 -7.60 14.02
CA PHE A 91 -4.09 -7.39 15.45
C PHE A 91 -5.38 -6.91 16.09
N GLN A 92 -5.88 -7.62 17.10
CA GLN A 92 -7.11 -7.29 17.80
C GLN A 92 -6.88 -7.26 19.31
N SER A 93 -7.33 -6.18 19.94
CA SER A 93 -7.37 -6.05 21.39
C SER A 93 -8.68 -5.36 21.81
N LYS A 94 -9.11 -5.55 23.04
CA LYS A 94 -10.29 -4.86 23.59
C LYS A 94 -9.84 -3.68 24.43
N SER A 95 -9.04 -3.93 25.45
CA SER A 95 -8.66 -2.93 26.46
C SER A 95 -7.23 -2.42 26.33
N SER A 96 -6.40 -3.08 25.53
CA SER A 96 -4.95 -2.88 25.55
C SER A 96 -4.44 -2.20 24.28
N PRO A 97 -3.29 -1.49 24.38
CA PRO A 97 -2.70 -0.80 23.23
C PRO A 97 -2.12 -1.78 22.22
N ILE A 98 -2.14 -1.35 20.95
CA ILE A 98 -1.46 -2.03 19.84
C ILE A 98 -0.35 -1.13 19.33
N ASN A 99 0.88 -1.65 19.27
CA ASN A 99 2.03 -1.00 18.64
C ASN A 99 2.80 -2.04 17.83
N ALA A 100 2.42 -2.19 16.56
CA ALA A 100 2.95 -3.23 15.69
C ALA A 100 3.70 -2.62 14.50
N THR A 101 4.93 -3.08 14.30
CA THR A 101 5.67 -2.90 13.05
C THR A 101 5.46 -4.15 12.20
N VAL A 102 5.05 -3.97 10.94
CA VAL A 102 4.82 -5.08 10.00
C VAL A 102 5.80 -4.99 8.85
N ILE A 103 6.70 -5.96 8.77
CA ILE A 103 7.64 -6.13 7.67
C ILE A 103 7.01 -7.07 6.66
N VAL A 104 6.84 -6.62 5.42
CA VAL A 104 6.33 -7.44 4.34
C VAL A 104 7.49 -7.94 3.48
N LEU A 105 7.78 -9.24 3.56
CA LEU A 105 8.80 -9.87 2.74
C LEU A 105 8.17 -10.36 1.43
N HIS A 106 8.76 -9.94 0.32
CA HIS A 106 8.31 -10.31 -1.00
C HIS A 106 9.13 -11.51 -1.50
N GLY A 107 8.47 -12.40 -2.24
CA GLY A 107 9.09 -13.53 -2.93
C GLY A 107 10.11 -13.01 -3.91
N HIS A 108 11.33 -13.55 -3.92
CA HIS A 108 12.02 -13.66 -5.20
C HIS A 108 11.21 -14.67 -6.00
N GLY A 109 10.62 -14.28 -7.13
CA GLY A 109 9.86 -15.20 -7.99
C GLY A 109 10.71 -16.42 -8.30
N GLN A 110 10.51 -17.51 -7.54
CA GLN A 110 11.23 -18.74 -7.75
C GLN A 110 10.50 -19.50 -8.85
N ARG A 111 11.20 -19.72 -9.96
CA ARG A 111 10.83 -20.75 -10.94
C ARG A 111 10.60 -22.06 -10.20
N THR A 112 9.35 -22.48 -10.11
CA THR A 112 8.99 -23.87 -9.85
C THR A 112 8.66 -24.55 -11.18
N PRO A 113 9.14 -25.77 -11.43
CA PRO A 113 8.93 -26.46 -12.70
C PRO A 113 7.54 -27.10 -12.72
N HIS A 114 6.75 -26.72 -13.74
CA HIS A 114 5.59 -27.41 -14.30
C HIS A 114 4.44 -27.80 -13.37
N THR A 115 3.30 -27.12 -13.54
CA THR A 115 2.00 -27.77 -13.79
C THR A 115 1.13 -26.79 -14.56
N GLY A 116 0.70 -27.20 -15.75
CA GLY A 116 -0.16 -26.40 -16.62
C GLY A 116 -1.61 -26.42 -16.15
N SER A 117 -2.20 -25.24 -16.07
CA SER A 117 -3.63 -25.04 -16.28
C SER A 117 -3.77 -23.62 -16.82
N ALA A 118 -3.98 -23.54 -18.12
CA ALA A 118 -4.35 -22.32 -18.81
C ALA A 118 -5.74 -21.90 -18.31
N GLU A 119 -5.83 -20.82 -17.55
CA GLU A 119 -7.07 -20.08 -17.39
C GLU A 119 -6.97 -18.77 -18.16
N SER A 120 -7.83 -18.74 -19.17
CA SER A 120 -8.13 -17.68 -20.13
C SER A 120 -8.15 -16.26 -19.56
N GLN A 121 -7.58 -15.34 -20.34
CA GLN A 121 -7.83 -13.90 -20.25
C GLN A 121 -9.32 -13.60 -20.03
N PRO A 122 -9.71 -12.80 -19.02
CA PRO A 122 -11.09 -12.37 -18.89
C PRO A 122 -11.34 -11.20 -19.84
N GLU A 123 -11.77 -11.49 -21.06
CA GLU A 123 -12.60 -10.56 -21.81
C GLU A 123 -13.87 -10.29 -21.01
N GLN A 124 -14.12 -9.02 -20.67
CA GLN A 124 -15.34 -8.52 -20.01
C GLN A 124 -15.71 -9.21 -18.68
N SER A 125 -14.84 -9.11 -17.66
CA SER A 125 -15.23 -9.51 -16.30
C SER A 125 -16.23 -8.52 -15.70
N ASP A 126 -17.39 -9.03 -15.28
CA ASP A 126 -18.35 -8.38 -14.37
C ASP A 126 -17.62 -7.57 -13.27
N PRO A 127 -17.92 -6.28 -13.07
CA PRO A 127 -17.25 -5.43 -12.08
C PRO A 127 -17.26 -6.04 -10.66
N MET A 128 -18.24 -6.89 -10.34
CA MET A 128 -18.27 -7.62 -9.08
C MET A 128 -17.21 -8.74 -8.98
N GLN A 129 -16.86 -9.39 -10.08
CA GLN A 129 -15.79 -10.39 -10.14
C GLN A 129 -14.42 -9.73 -10.11
N LEU A 130 -14.25 -8.59 -10.80
CA LEU A 130 -13.03 -7.79 -10.73
C LEU A 130 -12.77 -7.33 -9.27
N LEU A 131 -13.80 -6.85 -8.56
CA LEU A 131 -13.69 -6.47 -7.14
C LEU A 131 -13.30 -7.65 -6.23
N LYS A 132 -13.79 -8.86 -6.52
CA LYS A 132 -13.41 -10.08 -5.78
C LYS A 132 -11.97 -10.49 -6.08
N ALA A 133 -11.54 -10.44 -7.34
CA ALA A 133 -10.16 -10.73 -7.74
C ALA A 133 -9.16 -9.73 -7.15
N VAL A 134 -9.51 -8.44 -7.15
CA VAL A 134 -8.69 -7.38 -6.53
C VAL A 134 -8.51 -7.64 -5.02
N ARG A 135 -9.56 -8.05 -4.30
CA ARG A 135 -9.45 -8.37 -2.87
C ARG A 135 -8.43 -9.47 -2.61
N LYS A 136 -8.57 -10.62 -3.30
CA LYS A 136 -7.68 -11.79 -3.18
C LYS A 136 -6.20 -11.48 -3.41
N ASN A 137 -5.89 -10.36 -4.07
CA ASN A 137 -4.54 -9.97 -4.42
C ASN A 137 -3.94 -8.86 -3.53
N THR A 138 -4.49 -8.61 -2.33
CA THR A 138 -4.01 -7.53 -1.44
C THR A 138 -3.14 -8.03 -0.28
N VAL A 139 -2.17 -7.21 0.13
CA VAL A 139 -1.45 -7.36 1.41
C VAL A 139 -2.22 -6.57 2.46
N PHE A 140 -2.82 -7.26 3.42
CA PHE A 140 -3.71 -6.64 4.40
C PHE A 140 -3.06 -6.50 5.78
N VAL A 141 -3.03 -5.29 6.33
CA VAL A 141 -2.51 -5.02 7.68
C VAL A 141 -3.58 -4.31 8.48
N GLN A 142 -4.02 -4.93 9.57
CA GLN A 142 -5.10 -4.40 10.41
C GLN A 142 -4.69 -4.30 11.88
N ALA A 143 -5.02 -3.18 12.51
CA ALA A 143 -5.09 -3.08 13.97
C ALA A 143 -6.47 -2.61 14.42
N ARG A 144 -7.04 -3.28 15.41
CA ARG A 144 -8.32 -2.90 16.03
C ARG A 144 -8.21 -2.93 17.55
N THR A 145 -8.58 -1.82 18.20
CA THR A 145 -8.72 -1.73 19.66
C THR A 145 -10.01 -1.01 20.06
N GLN A 146 -10.60 -1.34 21.21
CA GLN A 146 -11.83 -0.67 21.69
C GLN A 146 -11.54 0.47 22.67
N HIS A 147 -10.66 0.27 23.64
CA HIS A 147 -10.44 1.24 24.73
C HIS A 147 -9.00 1.73 24.85
N ASN A 148 -8.21 1.62 23.78
CA ASN A 148 -6.85 2.11 23.77
C ASN A 148 -6.42 2.67 22.41
N SER A 149 -5.15 3.04 22.30
CA SER A 149 -4.56 3.51 21.05
C SER A 149 -4.01 2.35 20.21
N ALA A 150 -4.04 2.51 18.89
CA ALA A 150 -3.44 1.60 17.93
C ALA A 150 -2.43 2.33 17.04
N CYS A 151 -1.27 1.72 16.86
CA CYS A 151 -0.19 2.21 16.03
C CYS A 151 0.26 1.08 15.10
N ILE A 152 0.19 1.34 13.80
CA ILE A 152 0.72 0.45 12.77
C ILE A 152 1.86 1.16 12.05
N HIS A 153 2.98 0.46 11.92
CA HIS A 153 4.13 0.91 11.14
C HIS A 153 4.47 -0.11 10.07
N VAL A 154 4.42 0.30 8.81
CA VAL A 154 4.97 -0.49 7.69
C VAL A 154 6.19 0.28 7.18
N PRO A 155 7.43 -0.15 7.53
CA PRO A 155 8.61 0.67 7.30
C PRO A 155 8.98 0.77 5.82
N THR A 156 8.85 -0.34 5.11
CA THR A 156 9.13 -0.48 3.67
C THR A 156 8.12 -1.41 3.05
N TYR A 157 7.76 -1.15 1.80
CA TYR A 157 6.90 -2.02 1.01
C TYR A 157 7.28 -1.92 -0.47
N ALA A 158 7.66 -3.03 -1.08
CA ALA A 158 8.07 -3.05 -2.48
C ALA A 158 7.50 -4.31 -3.13
N GLY A 159 6.25 -4.22 -3.57
CA GLY A 159 5.52 -5.30 -4.20
C GLY A 159 4.51 -4.79 -5.22
N ARG A 160 4.12 -5.68 -6.15
CA ARG A 160 3.09 -5.42 -7.16
C ARG A 160 1.67 -5.45 -6.56
N LYS A 161 1.46 -6.28 -5.53
CA LYS A 161 0.18 -6.42 -4.82
C LYS A 161 -0.16 -5.12 -4.08
N PRO A 162 -1.42 -4.65 -4.08
CA PRO A 162 -1.80 -3.46 -3.30
C PRO A 162 -1.66 -3.70 -1.79
N LEU A 163 -1.20 -2.67 -1.07
CA LEU A 163 -1.14 -2.64 0.39
C LEU A 163 -2.40 -2.00 0.96
N HIS A 164 -3.14 -2.73 1.79
CA HIS A 164 -4.30 -2.23 2.51
C HIS A 164 -4.02 -2.18 4.01
N ILE A 165 -3.88 -0.97 4.56
CA ILE A 165 -3.72 -0.72 5.99
C ILE A 165 -5.04 -0.26 6.57
N LYS A 166 -5.50 -0.90 7.65
CA LYS A 166 -6.72 -0.55 8.36
C LYS A 166 -6.49 -0.41 9.85
N VAL A 167 -6.67 0.79 10.39
CA VAL A 167 -6.51 1.04 11.83
C VAL A 167 -7.81 1.57 12.43
N GLN A 168 -8.29 0.88 13.46
CA GLN A 168 -9.54 1.21 14.13
C GLN A 168 -9.33 1.28 15.65
N ALA A 169 -9.64 2.42 16.25
CA ALA A 169 -9.61 2.59 17.71
C ALA A 169 -10.93 3.21 18.16
N HIS A 170 -11.75 2.56 18.97
CA HIS A 170 -13.01 3.19 19.40
C HIS A 170 -12.74 4.35 20.39
N SER A 171 -11.93 4.12 21.43
CA SER A 171 -11.46 5.16 22.32
C SER A 171 -9.94 5.12 22.44
N GLY A 172 -9.27 6.11 21.86
CA GLY A 172 -7.82 6.20 21.78
C GLY A 172 -7.33 6.76 20.45
N ASN A 173 -6.02 6.94 20.35
CA ASN A 173 -5.40 7.47 19.15
C ASN A 173 -5.19 6.35 18.11
N ALA A 174 -5.28 6.70 16.83
CA ALA A 174 -4.93 5.84 15.73
C ALA A 174 -3.77 6.44 14.94
N THR A 175 -2.62 5.79 14.97
CA THR A 175 -1.41 6.22 14.28
C THR A 175 -1.06 5.25 13.15
N VAL A 176 -0.77 5.77 11.97
CA VAL A 176 -0.26 4.99 10.84
C VAL A 176 1.04 5.61 10.35
N ILE A 177 2.10 4.81 10.34
CA ILE A 177 3.39 5.16 9.77
C ILE A 177 3.52 4.40 8.43
N LEU A 178 3.36 5.15 7.34
CA LEU A 178 3.29 4.62 5.97
C LEU A 178 4.70 4.42 5.38
N PRO A 179 4.89 3.41 4.51
CA PRO A 179 6.13 3.28 3.76
C PRO A 179 6.23 4.41 2.72
N HIS A 180 7.45 4.86 2.38
CA HIS A 180 7.67 5.90 1.36
C HIS A 180 7.05 5.58 0.01
N SER A 181 6.97 4.29 -0.32
CA SER A 181 6.41 3.80 -1.56
C SER A 181 4.88 3.84 -1.62
N PHE A 182 4.17 4.14 -0.52
CA PHE A 182 2.71 4.11 -0.47
C PHE A 182 2.10 4.96 -1.59
N ASN A 183 1.33 4.31 -2.46
CA ASN A 183 0.72 4.91 -3.65
C ASN A 183 -0.78 4.62 -3.65
N GLY A 184 -1.60 5.58 -3.25
CA GLY A 184 -3.04 5.34 -3.23
C GLY A 184 -3.81 6.27 -2.30
N LEU A 185 -4.89 5.76 -1.70
CA LEU A 185 -5.86 6.57 -0.96
C LEU A 185 -5.71 6.42 0.55
N ILE A 186 -5.72 7.54 1.25
CA ILE A 186 -5.91 7.62 2.71
C ILE A 186 -7.32 8.13 2.94
N SER A 187 -8.09 7.41 3.74
CA SER A 187 -9.40 7.83 4.23
C SER A 187 -9.42 7.79 5.74
N TRP A 188 -9.99 8.81 6.35
CA TRP A 188 -10.13 8.88 7.80
C TRP A 188 -11.55 9.23 8.22
N ASN A 189 -11.94 8.76 9.40
CA ASN A 189 -13.14 9.17 10.10
C ASN A 189 -12.88 9.26 11.61
N VAL A 190 -13.26 10.38 12.20
CA VAL A 190 -13.07 10.76 13.61
C VAL A 190 -14.32 11.46 14.09
N GLU A 191 -15.10 10.80 14.94
CA GLU A 191 -16.35 11.39 15.43
C GLU A 191 -16.08 12.56 16.40
N ASN A 192 -15.27 12.29 17.42
CA ASN A 192 -14.87 13.22 18.47
C ASN A 192 -13.34 13.30 18.55
N GLY A 193 -12.75 14.23 17.78
CA GLY A 193 -11.32 14.40 17.74
C GLY A 193 -10.80 15.15 16.53
N SER A 194 -9.55 14.86 16.14
CA SER A 194 -8.91 15.50 14.99
C SER A 194 -8.00 14.57 14.21
N PHE A 195 -7.93 14.82 12.92
CA PHE A 195 -6.93 14.27 12.01
C PHE A 195 -5.73 15.21 11.90
N ASN A 196 -4.53 14.66 12.00
CA ASN A 196 -3.28 15.36 11.73
C ASN A 196 -2.38 14.49 10.86
N MET A 197 -1.57 15.14 10.04
CA MET A 197 -0.58 14.50 9.19
C MET A 197 0.78 15.17 9.45
N SER A 198 1.86 14.42 9.35
CA SER A 198 3.22 14.97 9.41
C SER A 198 3.50 15.87 8.20
N PRO A 199 4.44 16.83 8.29
CA PRO A 199 4.80 17.69 7.17
C PRO A 199 5.24 16.90 5.93
N GLY A 200 6.03 15.84 6.11
CA GLY A 200 6.47 14.97 5.02
C GLY A 200 5.29 14.23 4.37
N ALA A 201 4.42 13.60 5.15
CA ALA A 201 3.24 12.96 4.56
C ALA A 201 2.32 13.99 3.87
N ALA A 202 2.18 15.19 4.44
CA ALA A 202 1.32 16.24 3.89
C ALA A 202 1.84 16.81 2.57
N SER A 203 3.15 16.88 2.34
CA SER A 203 3.70 17.35 1.05
C SER A 203 3.41 16.41 -0.11
N HIS A 204 3.14 15.13 0.19
CA HIS A 204 2.78 14.11 -0.79
C HIS A 204 1.27 13.85 -0.87
N ALA A 205 0.45 14.55 -0.08
CA ALA A 205 -0.98 14.31 0.00
C ALA A 205 -1.78 15.38 -0.75
N GLN A 206 -2.63 14.94 -1.69
CA GLN A 206 -3.62 15.78 -2.34
C GLN A 206 -5.01 15.43 -1.84
N ARG A 207 -5.76 16.41 -1.34
CA ARG A 207 -7.14 16.20 -0.90
C ARG A 207 -8.05 15.93 -2.11
N VAL A 208 -8.95 14.96 -1.97
CA VAL A 208 -9.89 14.55 -3.03
C VAL A 208 -11.31 15.07 -2.75
N ASP A 209 -11.67 15.28 -1.49
CA ASP A 209 -13.03 15.73 -1.14
C ASP A 209 -13.30 17.18 -1.54
N ASN A 210 -14.51 17.46 -2.02
CA ASN A 210 -14.97 18.82 -2.34
C ASN A 210 -15.14 19.70 -1.09
N ASN A 211 -15.50 19.10 0.06
CA ASN A 211 -15.76 19.80 1.31
C ASN A 211 -14.78 19.37 2.41
N PRO A 212 -13.81 20.21 2.78
CA PRO A 212 -12.78 19.81 3.73
C PRO A 212 -13.32 19.73 5.17
N SER A 213 -13.33 18.53 5.74
CA SER A 213 -13.60 18.27 7.15
C SER A 213 -12.31 17.84 7.87
N LYS A 214 -12.18 18.22 9.15
CA LYS A 214 -11.14 17.71 10.06
C LYS A 214 -11.51 16.36 10.67
N ARG A 215 -12.79 16.01 10.62
CA ARG A 215 -13.35 14.80 11.21
C ARG A 215 -13.36 13.64 10.21
N HIS A 216 -13.59 13.92 8.94
CA HIS A 216 -13.57 12.90 7.89
C HIS A 216 -12.93 13.46 6.63
N GLY A 217 -12.47 12.56 5.78
CA GLY A 217 -12.03 12.93 4.44
C GLY A 217 -11.21 11.85 3.76
N THR A 218 -10.84 12.17 2.53
CA THR A 218 -10.05 11.35 1.63
C THR A 218 -8.93 12.17 1.01
N MET A 219 -7.73 11.63 1.04
CA MET A 219 -6.53 12.16 0.41
C MET A 219 -5.93 11.10 -0.50
N ARG A 220 -5.46 11.53 -1.67
CA ARG A 220 -4.62 10.73 -2.56
C ARG A 220 -3.16 11.03 -2.23
N MET A 221 -2.38 10.00 -1.99
CA MET A 221 -0.94 10.09 -1.87
C MET A 221 -0.32 10.04 -3.26
N ILE A 222 0.54 11.01 -3.53
CA ILE A 222 1.36 11.10 -4.73
C ILE A 222 2.75 10.62 -4.33
N VAL A 223 3.22 9.58 -4.99
CA VAL A 223 4.53 9.01 -4.67
C VAL A 223 5.63 10.00 -5.05
N ASP A 224 6.72 9.96 -4.29
CA ASP A 224 7.94 10.69 -4.63
C ASP A 224 8.42 10.30 -6.04
N PRO A 225 8.61 11.27 -6.97
CA PRO A 225 9.09 10.99 -8.32
C PRO A 225 10.48 10.34 -8.35
N ASP A 226 11.29 10.52 -7.29
CA ASP A 226 12.63 9.96 -7.22
C ASP A 226 12.65 8.49 -6.78
N LEU A 227 11.49 7.93 -6.40
CA LEU A 227 11.39 6.51 -6.07
C LEU A 227 11.40 5.65 -7.35
N PRO A 228 12.30 4.65 -7.44
CA PRO A 228 12.26 3.66 -8.50
C PRO A 228 10.86 3.08 -8.74
N ALA A 229 10.43 3.09 -10.02
CA ALA A 229 9.08 2.71 -10.43
C ALA A 229 8.66 1.31 -9.93
N TRP A 230 9.59 0.36 -9.87
CA TRP A 230 9.32 -0.99 -9.36
C TRP A 230 8.85 -1.01 -7.89
N MET A 231 9.26 -0.04 -7.06
CA MET A 231 8.79 0.08 -5.68
C MET A 231 7.34 0.53 -5.58
N THR A 232 6.76 1.08 -6.64
CA THR A 232 5.38 1.59 -6.69
C THR A 232 4.48 0.71 -7.57
N GLY A 233 4.99 -0.45 -8.03
CA GLY A 233 4.31 -1.27 -9.02
C GLY A 233 4.14 -0.54 -10.34
N ASN A 234 5.14 0.25 -10.75
CA ASN A 234 5.11 1.12 -11.93
C ASN A 234 3.93 2.11 -11.92
N GLY A 235 3.63 2.66 -10.74
CA GLY A 235 2.51 3.59 -10.55
C GLY A 235 1.11 2.95 -10.58
N ARG A 236 1.01 1.65 -10.86
CA ARG A 236 -0.28 0.91 -10.97
C ARG A 236 -0.81 0.41 -9.62
N ARG A 237 -0.04 0.55 -8.55
CA ARG A 237 -0.46 0.10 -7.23
C ARG A 237 -1.55 1.01 -6.65
N GLY A 238 -2.67 0.42 -6.25
CA GLY A 238 -3.80 1.10 -5.62
C GLY A 238 -3.86 0.84 -4.12
N ASP A 239 -2.89 1.37 -3.37
CA ASP A 239 -2.82 1.21 -1.92
C ASP A 239 -4.00 1.90 -1.23
N VAL A 240 -4.39 1.36 -0.07
CA VAL A 240 -5.51 1.89 0.70
C VAL A 240 -5.12 1.98 2.17
N CYS A 241 -5.33 3.14 2.77
CA CYS A 241 -5.20 3.37 4.21
C CYS A 241 -6.56 3.84 4.74
N GLN A 242 -7.12 3.09 5.69
CA GLN A 242 -8.41 3.38 6.32
C GLN A 242 -8.20 3.54 7.81
N ILE A 243 -8.53 4.72 8.33
CA ILE A 243 -8.35 5.03 9.74
C ILE A 243 -9.67 5.49 10.35
N SER A 244 -10.11 4.83 11.42
CA SER A 244 -11.35 5.22 12.09
C SER A 244 -11.18 5.29 13.60
N THR A 245 -11.62 6.38 14.21
CA THR A 245 -11.78 6.46 15.66
C THR A 245 -13.08 7.14 16.08
N HIS A 246 -13.68 6.70 17.18
CA HIS A 246 -14.84 7.38 17.74
C HIS A 246 -14.39 8.54 18.63
N THR A 247 -13.43 8.31 19.54
CA THR A 247 -12.80 9.36 20.36
C THR A 247 -11.29 9.27 20.30
N GLY A 248 -10.62 10.36 19.95
CA GLY A 248 -9.16 10.43 19.94
C GLY A 248 -8.57 11.15 18.73
N ARG A 249 -7.27 11.02 18.51
CA ARG A 249 -6.58 11.66 17.38
C ARG A 249 -6.17 10.63 16.35
N VAL A 250 -6.33 10.99 15.08
CA VAL A 250 -5.70 10.27 13.98
C VAL A 250 -4.41 10.97 13.62
N TYR A 251 -3.33 10.20 13.49
CA TYR A 251 -2.05 10.69 13.02
C TYR A 251 -1.50 9.83 11.89
N VAL A 252 -1.05 10.47 10.82
CA VAL A 252 -0.37 9.81 9.71
C VAL A 252 0.99 10.45 9.50
N CYS A 253 2.02 9.61 9.33
CA CYS A 253 3.34 10.08 8.91
C CYS A 253 4.03 9.10 7.97
N MET A 254 5.09 9.55 7.31
CA MET A 254 5.95 8.67 6.52
C MET A 254 7.00 8.01 7.43
N SER A 255 7.34 6.76 7.15
CA SER A 255 8.50 6.08 7.73
C SER A 255 9.75 6.90 7.48
N GLY A 256 10.74 6.90 8.39
CA GLY A 256 12.00 7.64 8.20
C GLY A 256 11.91 9.17 8.32
N GLU A 257 10.72 9.76 8.45
CA GLU A 257 10.58 11.21 8.65
C GLU A 257 11.17 11.65 10.00
N LYS A 258 12.14 12.55 9.97
CA LYS A 258 12.73 13.13 11.20
C LYS A 258 11.73 14.08 11.83
N ARG A 259 11.53 13.97 13.16
CA ARG A 259 10.69 14.91 13.90
C ARG A 259 11.15 16.36 13.68
N SER A 260 10.22 17.23 13.34
CA SER A 260 10.31 18.63 13.73
C SER A 260 10.31 18.67 15.27
N SER A 261 11.42 19.10 15.86
CA SER A 261 11.73 19.07 17.29
C SER A 261 10.80 19.90 18.20
N GLY A 262 9.67 20.42 17.70
CA GLY A 262 8.84 21.41 18.41
C GLY A 262 7.46 20.95 18.93
N LYS A 263 6.89 19.82 18.50
CA LYS A 263 5.51 19.44 18.89
C LYS A 263 5.48 18.28 19.89
N LYS A 264 5.49 18.61 21.19
CA LYS A 264 5.17 17.67 22.28
C LYS A 264 3.72 17.19 22.11
N GLY A 265 3.52 15.90 21.84
CA GLY A 265 2.19 15.28 21.80
C GLY A 265 1.94 14.28 20.67
N CYS A 266 2.87 14.15 19.71
CA CYS A 266 2.83 13.07 18.73
C CYS A 266 3.56 11.85 19.33
N VAL A 267 2.83 10.81 19.73
CA VAL A 267 3.43 9.50 20.01
C VAL A 267 3.82 8.92 18.65
N ILE A 268 5.09 9.13 18.29
CA ILE A 268 5.75 8.19 17.39
C ILE A 268 6.13 7.06 18.33
N CYS A 269 5.56 5.90 18.02
CA CYS A 269 5.97 4.61 18.56
C CYS A 269 7.49 4.47 18.42
#